data_AF-A0A444INN0-F1
#
_entry.id   AF-A0A444INN0-F1
#
_cell.length_a   1.000
_cell.length_b   1.000
_cell.length_c   1.000
_cell.angle_alpha   90.00
_cell.angle_beta   90.00
_cell.angle_gamma   90.00
#
_symmetry.space_group_name_H-M   'P 1'
#
loop_
_entity.id
_entity.type
_entity.pdbx_description
1 polymer ?
#
loop_
_entity_poly.entity_id
_entity_poly.type
_entity_poly.pdbx_seq_one_letter_code
_entity_poly.pdbx_strand_id
1 'polypeptide(L)'
;MLYAGLISLAFPMTAVVAQDNPFDQFPVVIQCKYHETFHAFYLSRVSQDGTATYSASDRIAGTITIDGKAKAIGAEGGGSCVGKTLSELRASHQAYDLKR
;
A
#
# COMPACT_ATOMS: atom_id res chain seq x y z
N MET A 1 -47.79 26.76 -38.94
CA MET A 1 -46.35 26.91 -38.63
C MET A 1 -46.08 26.15 -37.34
N LEU A 2 -45.43 24.98 -37.43
CA LEU A 2 -45.05 24.16 -36.26
C LEU A 2 -43.60 24.49 -35.90
N TYR A 3 -43.38 25.18 -34.78
CA TYR A 3 -42.05 25.33 -34.20
C TYR A 3 -41.77 24.14 -33.29
N ALA A 4 -40.96 23.19 -33.77
CA ALA A 4 -40.42 22.11 -32.94
C ALA A 4 -39.30 22.69 -32.06
N GLY A 5 -39.59 22.88 -30.78
CA GLY A 5 -38.60 23.32 -29.79
C GLY A 5 -37.65 22.19 -29.41
N LEU A 6 -36.37 22.35 -29.74
CA LEU A 6 -35.28 21.47 -29.28
C LEU A 6 -34.96 21.78 -27.81
N ILE A 7 -35.48 20.96 -26.89
CA ILE A 7 -35.08 20.99 -25.48
C ILE A 7 -33.69 20.37 -25.38
N SER A 8 -32.68 21.20 -25.13
CA SER A 8 -31.31 20.76 -24.89
C SER A 8 -31.22 20.18 -23.47
N LEU A 9 -31.09 18.86 -23.36
CA LEU A 9 -30.79 18.15 -22.11
C LEU A 9 -29.32 18.45 -21.72
N ALA A 10 -29.11 19.48 -20.92
CA ALA A 10 -27.83 19.71 -20.26
C ALA A 10 -27.65 18.67 -19.14
N PHE A 11 -27.00 17.56 -19.45
CA PHE A 11 -26.56 16.60 -18.42
C PHE A 11 -25.42 17.23 -17.62
N PRO A 12 -25.52 17.33 -16.27
CA PRO A 12 -24.39 17.75 -15.46
C PRO A 12 -23.30 16.67 -15.56
N MET A 13 -22.22 16.96 -16.28
CA MET A 13 -21.03 16.13 -16.25
C MET A 13 -20.35 16.35 -14.90
N THR A 14 -20.65 15.50 -13.92
CA THR A 14 -19.79 15.34 -12.76
C THR A 14 -18.49 14.71 -13.24
N ALA A 15 -17.39 15.47 -13.17
CA ALA A 15 -16.07 14.95 -13.42
C ALA A 15 -15.76 13.86 -12.39
N VAL A 16 -15.65 12.61 -12.85
CA VAL A 16 -15.17 11.50 -12.02
C VAL A 16 -13.64 11.58 -12.02
N VAL A 17 -13.07 12.06 -10.92
CA VAL A 17 -11.63 11.98 -10.70
C VAL A 17 -11.32 10.55 -10.25
N ALA A 18 -10.45 9.86 -10.97
CA ALA A 18 -9.94 8.56 -10.53
C ALA A 18 -9.22 8.76 -9.20
N GLN A 19 -9.62 8.03 -8.17
CA GLN A 19 -8.96 8.08 -6.88
C GLN A 19 -7.58 7.43 -7.00
N ASP A 20 -6.55 8.08 -6.46
CA ASP A 20 -5.19 7.52 -6.45
C ASP A 20 -5.20 6.11 -5.87
N ASN A 21 -4.51 5.17 -6.54
CA ASN A 21 -4.43 3.80 -6.06
C ASN A 21 -3.55 3.78 -4.79
N PRO A 22 -4.08 3.41 -3.61
CA PRO A 22 -3.29 3.44 -2.36
C PRO A 22 -2.08 2.51 -2.40
N PHE A 23 -2.07 1.49 -3.26
CA PHE A 23 -0.92 0.59 -3.44
C PHE A 23 0.28 1.28 -4.09
N ASP A 24 0.08 2.39 -4.81
CA ASP A 24 1.15 3.12 -5.47
C ASP A 24 2.10 3.83 -4.49
N GLN A 25 1.67 4.02 -3.24
CA GLN A 25 2.44 4.72 -2.21
C GLN A 25 3.39 3.78 -1.44
N PHE A 26 3.23 2.47 -1.60
CA PHE A 26 3.89 1.46 -0.80
C PHE A 26 4.68 0.48 -1.66
N PRO A 27 5.83 -0.04 -1.17
CA PRO A 27 6.53 -1.11 -1.86
C PRO A 27 5.65 -2.36 -1.88
N VAL A 28 5.73 -3.13 -2.97
CA VAL A 28 4.96 -4.38 -3.10
C VAL A 28 5.58 -5.48 -2.25
N VAL A 29 6.90 -5.49 -2.12
CA VAL A 29 7.63 -6.49 -1.34
C VAL A 29 8.54 -5.81 -0.33
N ILE A 30 8.51 -6.29 0.92
CA ILE A 30 9.50 -5.99 1.93
C ILE A 30 10.17 -7.29 2.37
N GLN A 31 11.50 -7.35 2.32
CA GLN A 31 12.28 -8.48 2.80
C GLN A 31 12.86 -8.22 4.19
N CYS A 32 12.67 -9.15 5.12
CA CYS A 32 13.17 -9.06 6.48
C CYS A 32 13.92 -10.34 6.85
N LYS A 33 15.09 -10.19 7.47
CA LYS A 33 15.84 -11.31 8.03
C LYS A 33 15.34 -11.62 9.45
N TYR A 34 14.98 -12.87 9.70
CA TYR A 34 14.61 -13.41 11.02
C TYR A 34 15.20 -14.82 11.16
N HIS A 35 15.86 -15.13 12.27
CA HIS A 35 16.60 -16.39 12.49
C HIS A 35 17.37 -16.89 11.25
N GLU A 36 18.27 -16.06 10.72
CA GLU A 36 19.08 -16.38 9.52
C GLU A 36 18.30 -16.61 8.21
N THR A 37 16.98 -16.50 8.23
CA THR A 37 16.11 -16.67 7.06
C THR A 37 15.62 -15.32 6.56
N PHE A 38 15.63 -15.14 5.24
CA PHE A 38 15.00 -13.98 4.61
C PHE A 38 13.55 -14.32 4.28
N HIS A 39 12.63 -13.57 4.89
CA HIS A 39 11.20 -13.65 4.62
C HIS A 39 10.81 -12.53 3.67
N ALA A 40 10.11 -12.87 2.59
CA ALA A 40 9.46 -11.90 1.72
C ALA A 40 8.03 -11.66 2.22
N PHE A 41 7.75 -10.41 2.59
CA PHE A 41 6.42 -9.97 2.96
C PHE A 41 5.81 -9.19 1.80
N TYR A 42 4.63 -9.59 1.37
CA TYR A 42 3.90 -8.95 0.29
C TYR A 42 2.85 -8.00 0.84
N LEU A 43 2.69 -6.85 0.20
CA LEU A 43 1.63 -5.90 0.50
C LEU A 43 0.27 -6.59 0.26
N SER A 44 -0.50 -6.78 1.34
CA SER A 44 -1.78 -7.48 1.28
C SER A 44 -2.98 -6.54 1.41
N ARG A 45 -2.81 -5.42 2.11
CA ARG A 45 -3.89 -4.47 2.39
C ARG A 45 -3.35 -3.08 2.71
N VAL A 46 -4.05 -2.04 2.27
CA VAL A 46 -3.91 -0.67 2.77
C VAL A 46 -5.27 -0.24 3.32
N SER A 47 -5.36 0.14 4.60
CA SER A 47 -6.61 0.69 5.17
C SER A 47 -6.78 2.18 4.88
N GLN A 48 -8.01 2.66 5.09
CA GLN A 48 -8.37 4.08 4.99
C GLN A 48 -7.56 5.00 5.90
N ASP A 49 -7.01 4.49 7.00
CA ASP A 49 -6.11 5.22 7.91
C ASP A 49 -4.66 5.33 7.39
N GLY A 50 -4.37 4.78 6.20
CA GLY A 50 -3.03 4.76 5.62
C GLY A 50 -2.12 3.67 6.17
N THR A 51 -2.64 2.71 6.95
CA THR A 51 -1.85 1.57 7.43
C THR A 51 -1.75 0.49 6.35
N ALA A 52 -0.54 0.25 5.85
CA ALA A 52 -0.23 -0.89 5.01
C ALA A 52 0.03 -2.13 5.87
N THR A 53 -0.55 -3.26 5.47
CA THR A 53 -0.32 -4.59 6.05
C THR A 53 0.46 -5.43 5.06
N TYR A 54 1.50 -6.06 5.57
CA TYR A 54 2.40 -6.94 4.85
C TYR A 54 2.31 -8.33 5.46
N SER A 55 2.24 -9.35 4.62
CA SER A 55 2.12 -10.75 5.07
C SER A 55 3.14 -11.64 4.37
N ALA A 56 3.74 -12.55 5.12
CA ALA A 56 4.54 -13.66 4.62
C ALA A 56 3.82 -14.99 4.95
N SER A 57 4.47 -16.11 4.62
CA SER A 57 4.03 -17.45 5.04
C SER A 57 3.92 -17.58 6.57
N ASP A 58 3.29 -18.65 7.03
CA ASP A 58 3.24 -19.04 8.46
C ASP A 58 2.61 -18.01 9.41
N ARG A 59 1.65 -17.22 8.89
CA ARG A 59 0.89 -16.20 9.64
C ARG A 59 1.76 -15.07 10.21
N ILE A 60 2.95 -14.86 9.65
CA ILE A 60 3.80 -13.74 10.00
C ILE A 60 3.32 -12.52 9.21
N ALA A 61 3.03 -11.43 9.92
CA ALA A 61 2.61 -10.19 9.30
C ALA A 61 3.28 -8.99 9.96
N GLY A 62 3.22 -7.86 9.28
CA GLY A 62 3.68 -6.58 9.81
C GLY A 62 2.86 -5.43 9.25
N THR A 63 2.92 -4.30 9.93
CA THR A 63 2.28 -3.06 9.49
C THR A 63 3.26 -1.92 9.44
N ILE A 64 2.99 -0.97 8.55
CA ILE A 64 3.73 0.29 8.41
C ILE A 64 2.80 1.35 7.84
N THR A 65 3.00 2.60 8.22
CA THR A 65 2.40 3.78 7.58
C THR A 65 3.49 4.56 6.85
N ILE A 66 3.10 5.48 5.96
CA ILE A 66 4.06 6.23 5.12
C ILE A 66 5.16 6.94 5.95
N ASP A 67 4.79 7.56 7.08
CA ASP A 67 5.69 8.26 8.00
C ASP A 67 6.03 7.45 9.26
N GLY A 68 5.50 6.23 9.34
CA GLY A 68 5.62 5.38 10.50
C GLY A 68 6.80 4.42 10.43
N LYS A 69 6.92 3.63 11.49
CA LYS A 69 7.89 2.55 11.62
C LYS A 69 7.20 1.20 11.47
N ALA A 70 7.90 0.23 10.88
CA ALA A 70 7.41 -1.12 10.72
C ALA A 70 7.22 -1.78 12.09
N LYS A 71 6.09 -2.47 12.24
CA LYS A 71 5.68 -3.20 13.44
C LYS A 71 5.39 -4.64 13.06
N ALA A 72 5.76 -5.58 13.93
CA ALA A 72 5.36 -6.97 13.78
C ALA A 72 3.92 -7.17 14.26
N ILE A 73 3.21 -8.11 13.63
CA ILE A 73 1.93 -8.64 14.09
C ILE A 73 2.15 -10.12 14.40
N GLY A 74 1.83 -10.53 15.62
CA GLY A 74 2.00 -11.92 16.09
C GLY A 74 3.21 -12.11 17.00
N ALA A 75 3.46 -13.36 17.39
CA ALA A 75 4.51 -13.75 18.33
C ALA A 75 5.91 -13.86 17.68
N GLU A 76 5.96 -14.06 16.36
CA GLU A 76 7.22 -14.09 15.61
C GLU A 76 7.72 -12.66 15.43
N GLY A 77 8.93 -12.37 15.93
CA GLY A 77 9.52 -11.05 15.83
C GLY A 77 9.65 -10.64 14.36
N GLY A 78 9.24 -9.44 13.99
CA GLY A 78 9.26 -8.94 12.60
C GLY A 78 10.67 -8.71 11.99
N GLY A 79 11.68 -9.37 12.56
CA GLY A 79 13.05 -9.44 12.08
C GLY A 79 13.71 -8.07 11.95
N SER A 80 14.65 -8.00 11.00
CA SER A 80 15.45 -6.81 10.69
C SER A 80 14.69 -5.57 10.21
N CYS A 81 13.37 -5.66 10.04
CA CYS A 81 12.52 -4.58 9.56
C CYS A 81 11.90 -3.76 10.69
N VAL A 82 11.66 -4.37 11.86
CA VAL A 82 10.95 -3.69 12.97
C VAL A 82 11.68 -2.43 13.37
N GLY A 83 10.93 -1.33 13.54
CA GLY A 83 11.46 -0.05 13.98
C GLY A 83 12.05 0.82 12.86
N LYS A 84 12.16 0.31 11.63
CA LYS A 84 12.56 1.10 10.45
C LYS A 84 11.36 1.77 9.79
N THR A 85 11.58 2.96 9.28
CA THR A 85 10.69 3.69 8.38
C THR A 85 10.78 3.14 6.96
N LEU A 86 9.82 3.52 6.10
CA LEU A 86 9.81 3.08 4.69
C LEU A 86 11.09 3.52 3.94
N SER A 87 11.58 4.72 4.24
CA SER A 87 12.80 5.27 3.65
C SER A 87 14.04 4.50 4.09
N GLU A 88 14.15 4.15 5.37
CA GLU A 88 15.24 3.32 5.89
C GLU A 88 15.22 1.90 5.31
N LEU A 89 14.04 1.32 5.12
CA LEU A 89 13.89 0.03 4.46
C LEU A 89 14.36 0.09 3.00
N ARG A 90 13.98 1.12 2.24
CA ARG A 90 14.46 1.33 0.87
C ARG A 90 15.98 1.54 0.83
N ALA A 91 16.51 2.40 1.69
CA ALA A 91 17.96 2.65 1.80
C ALA A 91 18.75 1.40 2.19
N SER A 92 18.15 0.50 2.96
CA SER A 92 18.74 -0.79 3.35
C SER A 92 18.56 -1.89 2.29
N HIS A 93 18.01 -1.58 1.11
CA HIS A 93 17.63 -2.56 0.09
C HIS A 93 16.69 -3.66 0.64
N GLN A 94 15.74 -3.28 1.49
CA GLN A 94 14.74 -4.18 2.06
C GLN A 94 13.35 -3.98 1.46
N ALA A 95 13.06 -2.84 0.84
CA ALA A 95 11.76 -2.53 0.25
C ALA A 95 11.87 -2.37 -1.27
N TYR A 96 10.94 -2.99 -1.99
CA TYR A 96 10.92 -3.03 -3.45
C TYR A 96 9.53 -2.66 -3.98
N ASP A 97 9.48 -1.58 -4.76
CA ASP A 97 8.28 -1.11 -5.43
C ASP A 97 8.01 -1.93 -6.71
N LEU A 98 6.75 -2.02 -7.13
CA LEU A 98 6.42 -2.58 -8.44
C LEU A 98 6.94 -1.61 -9.50
N LYS A 99 7.85 -2.06 -10.37
CA LYS A 99 8.22 -1.25 -11.53
C LYS A 99 7.02 -1.22 -12.47
N ARG A 100 6.50 -0.01 -12.70
CA ARG A 100 5.42 0.26 -13.63
C ARG A 100 5.96 0.34 -15.06
#